data_AF-A0A944P0J0-F1
#
_entry.id   AF-A0A944P0J0-F1
#
_cell.length_a   1.000
_cell.length_b   1.000
_cell.length_c   1.000
_cell.angle_alpha   90.00
_cell.angle_beta   90.00
_cell.angle_gamma   90.00
#
_symmetry.space_group_name_H-M   'P 1'
#
loop_
_entity.id
_entity.type
_entity.pdbx_description
1 polymer ?
#
loop_
_entity_poly.entity_id
_entity_poly.type
_entity_poly.pdbx_seq_one_letter_code
_entity_poly.pdbx_strand_id
1 'polypeptide(L)'
;MAAQTAQVAAEAGPTEAFFACFRLVVEQSAGKNEFTQALGAAGVDAHASLQEPTMEIQTRLTELLAGAQQAGAVRPELGLPELIALLAGTTRALEQLGADPVPRELIFKVVFDGLRPR
;
A
#
# COMPACT_ATOMS: atom_id res chain seq x y z
N MET A 1 -9.96 -11.44 6.77
CA MET A 1 -9.37 -10.24 6.11
C MET A 1 -9.32 -9.05 7.06
N ALA A 2 -10.43 -8.46 7.53
CA ALA A 2 -10.39 -7.30 8.44
C ALA A 2 -9.76 -7.55 9.82
N ALA A 3 -9.95 -8.74 10.41
CA ALA A 3 -9.44 -9.06 11.75
C ALA A 3 -7.91 -9.28 11.80
N GLN A 4 -7.31 -9.79 10.73
CA GLN A 4 -5.86 -10.02 10.67
C GLN A 4 -5.08 -8.70 10.48
N THR A 5 -5.65 -7.74 9.74
CA THR A 5 -5.06 -6.41 9.58
C THR A 5 -5.08 -5.62 10.89
N ALA A 6 -6.12 -5.79 11.71
CA ALA A 6 -6.26 -5.10 13.00
C ALA A 6 -5.27 -5.63 14.06
N GLN A 7 -4.95 -6.93 14.04
CA GLN A 7 -4.11 -7.55 15.06
C GLN A 7 -2.62 -7.26 14.87
N VAL A 8 -2.15 -7.16 13.62
CA VAL A 8 -0.76 -6.76 13.32
C VAL A 8 -0.53 -5.27 13.61
N ALA A 9 -1.55 -4.41 13.45
CA ALA A 9 -1.49 -2.99 13.74
C ALA A 9 -1.50 -2.66 15.25
N ALA A 10 -1.88 -3.61 16.12
CA ALA A 10 -1.95 -3.40 17.56
C ALA A 10 -0.63 -3.70 18.30
N GLU A 11 0.22 -4.57 17.73
CA GLU A 11 1.48 -5.00 18.36
C GLU A 11 2.72 -4.27 17.81
N ALA A 12 2.64 -3.74 16.60
CA ALA A 12 3.68 -2.96 15.96
C ALA A 12 3.14 -1.54 15.79
N GLY A 13 3.91 -0.51 16.14
CA GLY A 13 3.43 0.86 16.17
C GLY A 13 2.87 1.34 14.83
N PRO A 14 2.27 2.55 14.78
CA PRO A 14 1.71 3.12 13.56
C PRO A 14 2.69 3.13 12.38
N THR A 15 3.99 3.21 12.68
CA THR A 15 5.11 3.07 11.74
C THR A 15 5.13 1.70 11.04
N GLU A 16 5.21 0.61 11.80
CA GLU A 16 5.31 -0.74 11.25
C GLU A 16 4.01 -1.15 10.54
N ALA A 17 2.85 -0.70 11.04
CA ALA A 17 1.55 -0.97 10.45
C ALA A 17 1.44 -0.46 9.00
N PHE A 18 1.96 0.74 8.72
CA PHE A 18 1.96 1.31 7.38
C PHE A 18 2.80 0.48 6.39
N PHE A 19 4.06 0.19 6.72
CA PHE A 19 4.94 -0.57 5.82
C PHE A 19 4.49 -2.03 5.65
N ALA A 20 3.96 -2.64 6.71
CA ALA A 20 3.36 -3.97 6.64
C ALA A 20 2.11 -3.98 5.72
N CYS A 21 1.25 -2.97 5.85
CA CYS A 21 0.08 -2.83 4.98
C CYS A 21 0.50 -2.63 3.50
N PHE A 22 1.49 -1.77 3.24
CA PHE A 22 2.01 -1.56 1.89
C PHE A 22 2.49 -2.88 1.26
N ARG A 23 3.32 -3.63 1.99
CA ARG A 23 3.84 -4.93 1.52
C ARG A 23 2.70 -5.91 1.25
N LEU A 24 1.77 -6.07 2.20
CA LEU A 24 0.61 -6.95 2.07
C LEU A 24 -0.21 -6.62 0.82
N VAL A 25 -0.49 -5.34 0.59
CA VAL A 25 -1.26 -4.89 -0.57
C VAL A 25 -0.55 -5.24 -1.88
N VAL A 26 0.75 -4.96 -1.97
CA VAL A 26 1.54 -5.25 -3.17
C VAL A 26 1.65 -6.76 -3.44
N GLU A 27 1.92 -7.57 -2.41
CA GLU A 27 2.08 -9.02 -2.54
C GLU A 27 0.78 -9.73 -2.92
N GLN A 28 -0.36 -9.30 -2.36
CA GLN A 28 -1.66 -9.87 -2.68
C GLN A 28 -2.17 -9.45 -4.07
N SER A 29 -1.63 -8.37 -4.61
CA SER A 29 -1.98 -7.83 -5.93
C SER A 29 -1.09 -8.39 -7.06
N ALA A 30 0.12 -8.83 -6.74
CA ALA A 30 1.03 -9.44 -7.71
C ALA A 30 0.41 -10.73 -8.27
N GLY A 31 0.05 -10.71 -9.56
CA GLY A 31 -0.62 -11.84 -10.23
C GLY A 31 -2.16 -11.78 -10.23
N LYS A 32 -2.78 -10.79 -9.57
CA LYS A 32 -4.23 -10.51 -9.64
C LYS A 32 -4.45 -9.09 -10.15
N ASN A 33 -4.59 -8.99 -11.47
CA ASN A 33 -4.74 -7.73 -12.22
C ASN A 33 -5.95 -6.88 -11.77
N GLU A 34 -6.89 -7.46 -11.04
CA GLU A 34 -8.15 -6.85 -10.58
C GLU A 34 -7.95 -5.80 -9.48
N PHE A 35 -7.02 -5.97 -8.55
CA PHE A 35 -6.82 -5.01 -7.45
C PHE A 35 -6.10 -3.74 -7.93
N THR A 36 -5.08 -3.91 -8.77
CA THR A 36 -4.36 -2.79 -9.42
C THR A 36 -5.26 -2.04 -10.41
N GLN A 37 -6.14 -2.75 -11.14
CA GLN A 37 -7.15 -2.11 -11.98
C GLN A 37 -8.22 -1.39 -11.16
N ALA A 38 -8.68 -1.95 -10.04
CA ALA A 38 -9.66 -1.31 -9.17
C ALA A 38 -9.12 -0.02 -8.52
N LEU A 39 -7.85 -0.04 -8.07
CA LEU A 39 -7.18 1.16 -7.54
C LEU A 39 -6.87 2.20 -8.62
N GLY A 40 -6.51 1.77 -9.84
CA GLY A 40 -6.29 2.66 -10.98
C GLY A 40 -7.58 3.29 -11.51
N ALA A 41 -8.68 2.54 -11.56
CA ALA A 41 -10.00 3.02 -11.96
C ALA A 41 -10.65 3.92 -10.89
N ALA A 42 -10.29 3.76 -9.61
CA ALA A 42 -10.73 4.68 -8.56
C ALA A 42 -10.13 6.10 -8.68
N GLY A 43 -9.12 6.29 -9.54
CA GLY A 43 -8.64 7.62 -9.95
C GLY A 43 -9.41 8.24 -11.11
N VAL A 44 -10.16 7.44 -11.90
CA VAL A 44 -10.91 7.87 -13.09
C VAL A 44 -12.09 6.90 -13.31
N ASP A 45 -13.24 7.17 -12.67
CA ASP A 45 -14.55 6.47 -12.81
C ASP A 45 -14.54 4.92 -12.74
N ALA A 46 -14.85 4.37 -11.55
CA ALA A 46 -15.07 2.93 -11.34
C ALA A 46 -16.53 2.61 -10.98
N HIS A 47 -17.10 1.59 -11.63
CA HIS A 47 -18.47 1.08 -11.47
C HIS A 47 -19.01 1.04 -10.02
N ALA A 48 -20.29 1.41 -9.86
CA ALA A 48 -21.00 1.56 -8.58
C ALA A 48 -20.93 0.34 -7.64
N SER A 49 -20.81 -0.88 -8.18
CA SER A 49 -20.77 -2.13 -7.41
C SER A 49 -19.47 -2.36 -6.62
N LEU A 50 -18.41 -1.59 -6.91
CA LEU A 50 -17.11 -1.67 -6.25
C LEU A 50 -16.82 -0.44 -5.36
N GLN A 51 -17.73 0.53 -5.29
CA GLN A 51 -17.52 1.82 -4.63
C GLN A 51 -17.35 1.68 -3.11
N GLU A 52 -18.25 0.97 -2.42
CA GLU A 52 -18.21 0.84 -0.95
C GLU A 52 -16.95 0.12 -0.42
N PRO A 53 -16.54 -1.05 -0.94
CA PRO A 53 -15.31 -1.71 -0.51
C PRO A 53 -14.06 -0.86 -0.81
N THR A 54 -14.08 -0.10 -1.91
CA THR A 54 -12.95 0.75 -2.32
C THR A 54 -12.80 1.96 -1.40
N MET A 55 -13.91 2.58 -0.99
CA MET A 55 -13.89 3.70 -0.04
C MET A 55 -13.40 3.29 1.34
N GLU A 56 -13.78 2.12 1.85
CA GLU A 56 -13.28 1.62 3.14
C GLU A 56 -11.76 1.40 3.09
N ILE A 57 -11.25 0.82 1.99
CA ILE A 57 -9.80 0.61 1.80
C ILE A 57 -9.06 1.94 1.73
N GLN A 58 -9.56 2.91 0.96
CA GLN A 58 -8.97 4.25 0.87
C GLN A 58 -8.96 4.98 2.21
N THR A 59 -10.03 4.83 3.00
CA THR A 59 -10.13 5.40 4.35
C THR A 59 -9.05 4.82 5.27
N ARG A 60 -8.92 3.48 5.31
CA ARG A 60 -7.88 2.81 6.10
C ARG A 60 -6.46 3.19 5.65
N LEU A 61 -6.21 3.28 4.35
CA LEU A 61 -4.91 3.72 3.83
C LEU A 61 -4.59 5.17 4.24
N THR A 62 -5.59 6.04 4.26
CA THR A 62 -5.46 7.43 4.72
C THR A 62 -5.12 7.48 6.21
N GLU A 63 -5.81 6.71 7.05
CA GLU A 63 -5.54 6.64 8.49
C GLU A 63 -4.15 6.10 8.80
N LEU A 64 -3.71 5.04 8.11
CA LEU A 64 -2.38 4.47 8.27
C LEU A 64 -1.29 5.45 7.83
N LEU A 65 -1.49 6.15 6.70
CA LEU A 65 -0.57 7.18 6.22
C LEU A 65 -0.46 8.32 7.23
N ALA A 66 -1.59 8.83 7.72
CA ALA A 66 -1.62 9.90 8.70
C ALA A 66 -0.94 9.49 10.02
N GLY A 67 -1.21 8.27 10.50
CA GLY A 67 -0.57 7.73 11.70
C GLY A 67 0.95 7.60 11.56
N ALA A 68 1.43 7.09 10.41
CA ALA A 68 2.86 6.96 10.15
C ALA A 68 3.56 8.33 9.96
N GLN A 69 2.87 9.31 9.39
CA GLN A 69 3.36 10.70 9.27
C GLN A 69 3.44 11.39 10.64
N GLN A 70 2.42 11.23 11.49
CA GLN A 70 2.42 11.74 12.86
C GLN A 70 3.53 11.12 13.71
N ALA A 71 3.85 9.85 13.47
CA ALA A 71 4.97 9.16 14.11
C ALA A 71 6.35 9.54 13.54
N GLY A 72 6.42 10.37 12.50
CA GLY A 72 7.68 10.76 11.84
C GLY A 72 8.34 9.62 11.06
N ALA A 73 7.58 8.60 10.65
CA ALA A 73 8.09 7.44 9.92
C ALA A 73 7.94 7.56 8.40
N VAL A 74 7.01 8.39 7.93
CA VAL A 74 6.75 8.64 6.52
C VAL A 74 6.80 10.13 6.25
N ARG A 75 7.34 10.51 5.10
CA ARG A 75 7.43 11.92 4.67
C ARG A 75 6.06 12.61 4.60
N PRO A 76 5.93 13.86 5.10
CA PRO A 76 4.65 14.53 5.25
C PRO A 76 4.06 15.00 3.91
N GLU A 77 4.86 15.07 2.84
CA GLU A 77 4.36 15.49 1.52
C GLU A 77 3.64 14.39 0.75
N LEU A 78 3.64 13.14 1.25
CA LEU A 78 2.97 12.03 0.60
C LEU A 78 1.46 12.09 0.87
N GLY A 79 0.65 12.15 -0.20
CA GLY A 79 -0.79 12.03 -0.13
C GLY A 79 -1.30 10.63 -0.46
N LEU A 80 -2.60 10.43 -0.31
CA LEU A 80 -3.29 9.20 -0.72
C LEU A 80 -3.14 8.89 -2.22
N PRO A 81 -3.26 9.86 -3.16
CA PRO A 81 -3.08 9.59 -4.58
C PRO A 81 -1.68 9.05 -4.92
N GLU A 82 -0.64 9.65 -4.34
CA GLU A 82 0.74 9.22 -4.52
C GLU A 82 0.96 7.83 -3.92
N LEU A 83 0.38 7.55 -2.74
CA LEU A 83 0.43 6.23 -2.12
C LEU A 83 -0.19 5.16 -3.03
N ILE A 84 -1.38 5.42 -3.58
CA ILE A 84 -2.05 4.50 -4.51
C ILE A 84 -1.19 4.26 -5.76
N ALA A 85 -0.62 5.33 -6.33
CA ALA A 85 0.27 5.22 -7.50
C ALA A 85 1.52 4.38 -7.19
N LEU A 86 2.11 4.55 -6.00
CA LEU A 86 3.26 3.76 -5.56
C LEU A 86 2.91 2.28 -5.35
N LEU A 87 1.75 1.97 -4.77
CA LEU A 87 1.27 0.59 -4.61
C LEU A 87 1.11 -0.09 -5.98
N ALA A 88 0.47 0.60 -6.93
CA ALA A 88 0.28 0.10 -8.29
C ALA A 88 1.62 -0.08 -9.02
N GLY A 89 2.49 0.92 -8.98
CA GLY A 89 3.81 0.89 -9.61
C GLY A 89 4.71 -0.20 -9.03
N THR A 90 4.71 -0.37 -7.71
CA THR A 90 5.50 -1.43 -7.04
C THR A 90 4.99 -2.81 -7.42
N THR A 91 3.66 -3.01 -7.47
CA THR A 91 3.07 -4.27 -7.93
C THR A 91 3.54 -4.63 -9.34
N ARG A 92 3.49 -3.67 -10.28
CA ARG A 92 3.99 -3.85 -11.65
C ARG A 92 5.48 -4.14 -11.70
N ALA A 93 6.28 -3.47 -10.87
CA ALA A 93 7.72 -3.73 -10.79
C ALA A 93 8.01 -5.16 -10.31
N LEU A 94 7.28 -5.66 -9.31
CA LEU A 94 7.44 -7.03 -8.82
C LEU A 94 7.01 -8.09 -9.84
N GLU A 95 6.03 -7.79 -10.71
CA GLU A 95 5.66 -8.68 -11.83
C GLU A 95 6.82 -8.87 -12.82
N GLN A 96 7.66 -7.85 -13.03
CA GLN A 96 8.83 -7.94 -13.93
C GLN A 96 9.97 -8.81 -13.37
N LEU A 97 10.06 -8.93 -12.05
CA LEU A 97 11.13 -9.67 -11.36
C LEU A 97 10.83 -11.16 -11.19
N GLY A 98 9.62 -11.61 -11.55
CA GLY A 98 9.19 -12.99 -11.32
C GLY A 98 9.13 -13.35 -9.83
N ALA A 99 9.41 -14.62 -9.52
CA ALA A 99 9.26 -15.18 -8.17
C ALA A 99 10.55 -15.16 -7.34
N ASP A 100 11.66 -14.60 -7.84
CA ASP A 100 12.92 -14.54 -7.09
C ASP A 100 12.76 -13.61 -5.87
N PRO A 101 12.92 -14.13 -4.63
CA PRO A 101 12.70 -13.33 -3.43
C PRO A 101 13.75 -12.22 -3.24
N VAL A 102 14.99 -12.38 -3.74
CA VAL A 102 16.08 -11.43 -3.44
C VAL A 102 15.87 -10.08 -4.14
N PRO A 103 15.62 -10.02 -5.46
CA PRO A 103 15.32 -8.76 -6.15
C PRO A 103 14.03 -8.11 -5.65
N ARG A 104 13.01 -8.91 -5.29
CA ARG A 104 11.72 -8.40 -4.78
C ARG A 104 11.89 -7.70 -3.44
N GLU A 105 12.67 -8.27 -2.52
CA GLU A 105 12.94 -7.62 -1.22
C GLU A 105 13.77 -6.34 -1.40
N LEU A 106 14.69 -6.31 -2.37
CA LEU A 106 15.44 -5.10 -2.69
C LEU A 106 14.53 -3.96 -3.18
N ILE A 107 13.50 -4.26 -3.98
CA ILE A 107 12.50 -3.26 -4.39
C ILE A 107 11.77 -2.69 -3.17
N PHE A 108 11.29 -3.54 -2.25
CA PHE A 108 10.64 -3.06 -1.02
C PHE A 108 11.57 -2.18 -0.20
N LYS A 109 12.84 -2.58 -0.04
CA LYS A 109 13.83 -1.79 0.68
C LYS A 109 14.00 -0.40 0.07
N VAL A 110 14.20 -0.32 -1.25
CA VAL A 110 14.38 0.96 -1.97
C VAL A 110 13.14 1.84 -1.85
N VAL A 111 11.94 1.27 -2.03
CA VAL A 111 10.69 2.03 -1.90
C VAL A 111 10.51 2.54 -0.47
N PHE A 112 10.74 1.70 0.54
CA PHE A 112 10.55 2.09 1.94
C PHE A 112 11.59 3.12 2.40
N ASP A 113 12.85 2.98 1.98
CA ASP A 113 13.87 4.00 2.21
C ASP A 113 13.48 5.34 1.57
N GLY A 114 12.85 5.33 0.39
CA GLY A 114 12.35 6.53 -0.28
C GLY A 114 11.11 7.17 0.37
N LEU A 115 10.36 6.42 1.17
CA LEU A 115 9.17 6.90 1.88
C LEU A 115 9.49 7.51 3.25
N ARG A 116 10.63 7.15 3.84
CA ARG A 116 11.09 7.69 5.12
C ARG A 116 11.44 9.18 5.00
N PRO A 117 11.26 9.98 6.06
CA PRO A 117 11.75 11.35 6.09
C PRO A 117 13.27 11.41 5.89
N ARG A 118 13.74 12.53 5.31
CA ARG A 118 15.17 12.83 5.15
C ARG A 118 15.74 13.52 6.37
#